data_AF-X1JGY0-F1
#
_entry.id   AF-X1JGY0-F1
#
_cell.length_a   1.000
_cell.length_b   1.000
_cell.length_c   1.000
_cell.angle_alpha   90.00
_cell.angle_beta   90.00
_cell.angle_gamma   90.00
#
_symmetry.space_group_name_H-M   'P 1'
#
loop_
_entity.id
_entity.type
_entity.pdbx_description
1 polymer ?
#
loop_
_entity_poly.entity_id
_entity_poly.type
_entity_poly.pdbx_seq_one_letter_code
_entity_poly.pdbx_strand_id
1 'polypeptide(L)'
;MKIIELNEDLIGNNERLASKNSELFRKYNIKSFDIVGAIGAGKTALLEAIVSRISDDNKVLVINGDVATRIDADRIEQHGAKTIQVNTGRECALNSYHISQVLKNLDLNNYDT
;
A
#
# COMPACT_ATOMS: atom_id res chain seq x y z
N MET A 1 32.92 -17.95 -4.30
CA MET A 1 31.64 -17.23 -4.23
C MET A 1 31.52 -16.68 -2.82
N LYS A 2 31.60 -15.35 -2.65
CA LYS A 2 31.45 -14.71 -1.33
C LYS A 2 29.99 -14.27 -1.22
N ILE A 3 29.24 -14.91 -0.33
CA ILE A 3 27.91 -14.44 0.03
C ILE A 3 28.15 -13.31 1.04
N ILE A 4 27.71 -12.10 0.70
CA ILE A 4 27.70 -10.96 1.62
C ILE A 4 26.29 -10.94 2.23
N GLU A 5 26.19 -11.14 3.54
CA GLU A 5 24.93 -11.06 4.28
C GLU A 5 24.54 -9.59 4.46
N LEU A 6 23.86 -9.03 3.45
CA LEU A 6 23.25 -7.70 3.49
C LEU A 6 21.85 -7.69 4.14
N ASN A 7 21.33 -8.85 4.53
CA ASN A 7 19.90 -9.04 4.83
C ASN A 7 19.45 -8.43 6.17
N GLU A 8 20.27 -8.44 7.22
CA GLU A 8 19.85 -7.95 8.55
C GLU A 8 19.59 -6.43 8.54
N ASP A 9 20.48 -5.65 7.91
CA ASP A 9 20.30 -4.19 7.82
C ASP A 9 19.07 -3.79 7.00
N LEU A 10 18.74 -4.57 5.96
CA LEU A 10 17.57 -4.32 5.12
C LEU A 10 16.25 -4.56 5.88
N ILE A 11 16.17 -5.68 6.62
CA ILE A 11 14.98 -6.00 7.43
C ILE A 11 14.81 -4.97 8.54
N GLY A 12 15.88 -4.67 9.29
CA GLY A 12 15.82 -3.69 10.37
C GLY A 12 15.45 -2.29 9.89
N ASN A 13 15.96 -1.86 8.73
CA ASN A 13 15.56 -0.59 8.14
C ASN A 13 14.09 -0.59 7.69
N ASN A 14 13.61 -1.68 7.10
CA ASN A 14 12.21 -1.83 6.70
C ASN A 14 11.26 -1.77 7.91
N GLU A 15 11.59 -2.47 9.01
CA GLU A 15 10.81 -2.42 10.25
C GLU A 15 10.77 -1.02 10.86
N ARG A 16 11.92 -0.33 10.91
CA ARG A 16 12.00 1.04 11.43
C ARG A 16 11.12 2.00 10.63
N LEU A 17 11.08 1.88 9.31
CA LEU A 17 10.21 2.67 8.45
C LEU A 17 8.74 2.26 8.60
N ALA A 18 8.43 0.97 8.75
CA ALA A 18 7.07 0.47 8.98
C ALA A 18 6.48 1.02 10.29
N SER A 19 7.27 1.07 11.37
CA SER A 19 6.88 1.67 12.64
C SER A 19 6.56 3.16 12.49
N LYS A 20 7.40 3.91 11.78
CA LYS A 20 7.15 5.35 11.50
C LYS A 20 5.89 5.57 10.67
N ASN A 21 5.65 4.75 9.65
CA ASN A 21 4.43 4.83 8.86
C ASN A 21 3.19 4.54 9.73
N SER A 22 3.29 3.52 10.60
CA SER A 22 2.21 3.15 11.52
C SER A 22 1.90 4.25 12.53
N GLU A 23 2.92 4.90 13.09
CA GLU A 23 2.74 6.08 13.95
C GLU A 23 2.05 7.23 13.22
N LEU A 24 2.39 7.44 11.94
CA LEU A 24 1.74 8.46 11.12
C LEU A 24 0.26 8.13 10.90
N PHE A 25 -0.07 6.90 10.50
CA PHE A 25 -1.46 6.48 10.36
C PHE A 25 -2.26 6.69 11.64
N ARG A 26 -1.70 6.30 12.80
CA ARG A 26 -2.33 6.53 14.12
C ARG A 26 -2.53 8.01 14.43
N LYS A 27 -1.53 8.86 14.14
CA LYS A 27 -1.61 10.31 14.36
C LYS A 27 -2.75 10.95 13.57
N TYR A 28 -3.01 10.47 12.36
CA TYR A 28 -4.10 10.94 11.49
C TYR A 28 -5.39 10.12 11.63
N ASN A 29 -5.46 9.21 12.60
CA ASN A 29 -6.61 8.32 12.83
C ASN A 29 -7.00 7.47 11.60
N ILE A 30 -6.02 7.08 10.79
CA ILE A 30 -6.21 6.25 9.59
C ILE A 30 -6.05 4.78 9.95
N LYS A 31 -7.02 3.95 9.57
CA LYS A 31 -6.88 2.48 9.62
C LYS A 31 -6.25 1.99 8.31
N SER A 32 -5.08 1.37 8.41
CA SER A 32 -4.37 0.79 7.28
C SER A 32 -4.44 -0.74 7.31
N PHE A 33 -4.64 -1.36 6.15
CA PHE A 33 -4.63 -2.81 5.97
C PHE A 33 -3.63 -3.18 4.87
N ASP A 34 -2.85 -4.23 5.11
CA ASP A 34 -1.95 -4.82 4.11
C ASP A 34 -2.54 -6.14 3.60
N ILE A 35 -2.81 -6.21 2.29
CA ILE A 35 -3.44 -7.36 1.64
C ILE A 35 -2.40 -8.07 0.79
N VAL A 36 -1.79 -9.10 1.37
CA VAL A 36 -0.80 -9.95 0.72
C VAL A 36 -1.44 -11.25 0.23
N GLY A 37 -0.91 -11.79 -0.86
CA GLY A 37 -1.41 -13.05 -1.42
C GLY A 37 -0.78 -13.38 -2.75
N ALA A 38 -0.88 -14.66 -3.14
CA ALA A 38 -0.33 -15.17 -4.39
C ALA A 38 -0.93 -14.47 -5.63
N ILE A 39 -0.25 -14.63 -6.78
CA ILE A 39 -0.78 -14.22 -8.08
C ILE A 39 -2.10 -14.97 -8.32
N GLY A 40 -3.15 -14.26 -8.73
CA GLY A 40 -4.48 -14.86 -8.97
C GLY A 40 -5.29 -15.20 -7.72
N ALA A 41 -4.82 -14.89 -6.50
CA ALA A 41 -5.55 -15.14 -5.25
C ALA A 41 -6.82 -14.27 -5.05
N GLY A 42 -7.17 -13.43 -6.02
CA GLY A 42 -8.37 -12.59 -5.97
C GLY A 42 -8.23 -11.29 -5.17
N LYS A 43 -6.99 -10.83 -4.89
CA LYS A 43 -6.74 -9.58 -4.14
C LYS A 43 -7.50 -8.38 -4.71
N THR A 44 -7.43 -8.17 -6.03
CA THR A 44 -8.13 -7.07 -6.71
C THR A 44 -9.64 -7.17 -6.51
N ALA A 45 -10.22 -8.36 -6.73
CA ALA A 45 -11.66 -8.59 -6.55
C ALA A 45 -12.12 -8.39 -5.10
N LEU A 46 -11.30 -8.78 -4.13
CA LEU A 46 -11.56 -8.52 -2.72
C LEU A 46 -11.56 -7.01 -2.43
N LEU A 47 -10.57 -6.28 -2.93
CA LEU A 47 -10.49 -4.83 -2.75
C LEU A 47 -11.66 -4.10 -3.42
N GLU A 48 -12.02 -4.44 -4.66
CA GLU A 48 -13.22 -3.92 -5.35
C GLU A 48 -14.48 -4.08 -4.49
N ALA A 49 -14.67 -5.27 -3.90
CA ALA A 49 -15.82 -5.59 -3.08
C ALA A 49 -15.81 -4.90 -1.70
N ILE A 50 -14.63 -4.64 -1.11
CA ILE A 50 -14.49 -3.88 0.13
C ILE A 50 -14.79 -2.41 -0.14
N VAL A 51 -14.11 -1.82 -1.13
CA VAL A 51 -14.23 -0.42 -1.53
C VAL A 51 -15.67 -0.07 -1.86
N SER A 52 -16.36 -0.89 -2.66
CA SER A 52 -17.78 -0.67 -3.01
C SER A 52 -18.72 -0.60 -1.81
N ARG A 53 -18.35 -1.17 -0.66
CA ARG A 53 -19.21 -1.21 0.54
C ARG A 53 -18.93 -0.09 1.52
N ILE A 54 -17.77 0.54 1.46
CA ILE A 54 -17.33 1.49 2.48
C ILE A 54 -17.07 2.89 1.94
N SER A 55 -16.95 3.07 0.61
CA SER A 55 -16.58 4.37 0.02
C SER A 55 -17.67 5.44 0.11
N ASP A 56 -18.92 5.04 0.35
CA ASP A 56 -20.03 6.00 0.53
C ASP A 56 -19.88 6.79 1.84
N ASP A 57 -19.37 6.14 2.89
CA ASP A 57 -19.24 6.72 4.23
C ASP A 57 -17.80 7.06 4.62
N ASN A 58 -16.80 6.61 3.84
CA ASN A 58 -15.38 6.71 4.20
C ASN A 58 -14.52 7.08 2.99
N LYS A 59 -13.44 7.83 3.24
CA LYS A 59 -12.47 8.18 2.20
C LYS A 59 -11.41 7.10 2.06
N VAL A 60 -11.60 6.21 1.10
CA VAL A 60 -10.70 5.08 0.88
C VAL A 60 -9.55 5.44 -0.05
N LEU A 61 -8.33 5.15 0.40
CA LEU A 61 -7.13 5.14 -0.42
C LEU A 61 -6.64 3.71 -0.63
N VAL A 62 -6.39 3.32 -1.88
CA VAL A 62 -5.73 2.06 -2.20
C VAL A 62 -4.36 2.33 -2.81
N ILE A 63 -3.31 1.80 -2.18
CA ILE A 63 -1.94 1.82 -2.70
C ILE A 63 -1.67 0.47 -3.34
N ASN A 64 -1.54 0.44 -4.66
CA ASN A 64 -1.29 -0.78 -5.41
C ASN A 64 0.17 -0.88 -5.83
N GLY A 65 0.81 -2.02 -5.58
CA GLY A 65 2.16 -2.33 -6.03
C GLY A 65 2.12 -3.33 -7.18
N ASP A 66 2.50 -2.91 -8.38
CA ASP A 66 2.59 -3.76 -9.56
C ASP A 66 3.82 -3.36 -10.40
N VAL A 67 4.32 -4.28 -11.21
CA VAL A 67 5.58 -4.20 -11.96
C VAL A 67 5.56 -3.12 -13.04
N ALA A 68 4.39 -2.78 -13.60
CA ALA A 68 4.28 -1.70 -14.59
C ALA A 68 2.87 -1.18 -14.88
N THR A 69 1.82 -1.95 -14.59
CA THR A 69 0.48 -1.62 -15.08
C THR A 69 -0.38 -0.95 -14.01
N ARG A 70 -1.38 -0.18 -14.44
CA ARG A 70 -2.41 0.40 -13.57
C ARG A 70 -3.71 -0.39 -13.56
N ILE A 71 -3.72 -1.59 -14.17
CA ILE A 71 -4.96 -2.33 -14.43
C ILE A 71 -5.75 -2.58 -13.13
N ASP A 72 -5.08 -3.02 -12.06
CA ASP A 72 -5.73 -3.26 -10.79
C ASP A 72 -6.16 -1.96 -10.09
N ALA A 73 -5.34 -0.91 -10.14
CA ALA A 73 -5.66 0.39 -9.56
C ALA A 73 -6.90 1.01 -10.25
N ASP A 74 -6.92 1.04 -11.58
CA ASP A 74 -8.00 1.64 -12.35
C ASP A 74 -9.32 0.88 -12.18
N ARG A 75 -9.25 -0.45 -12.03
CA ARG A 75 -10.42 -1.26 -11.68
C ARG A 75 -10.99 -0.90 -10.32
N ILE A 76 -10.14 -0.81 -9.30
CA ILE A 76 -10.58 -0.48 -7.93
C ILE A 76 -11.10 0.96 -7.84
N GLU A 77 -10.52 1.89 -8.59
CA GLU A 77 -10.92 3.31 -8.63
C GLU A 77 -12.38 3.49 -9.12
N GLN A 78 -12.85 2.61 -10.02
CA GLN A 78 -14.25 2.61 -10.48
C GLN A 78 -15.26 2.35 -9.37
N HIS A 79 -14.83 1.81 -8.22
CA HIS A 79 -15.68 1.53 -7.07
C HIS A 79 -15.67 2.64 -6.00
N GLY A 80 -15.00 3.77 -6.25
CA GLY A 80 -15.07 4.96 -5.40
C GLY A 80 -13.83 5.22 -4.53
N ALA A 81 -12.84 4.33 -4.52
CA ALA A 81 -11.57 4.60 -3.87
C ALA A 81 -10.70 5.53 -4.73
N LYS A 82 -9.90 6.38 -4.07
CA LYS A 82 -8.73 6.98 -4.72
C LYS A 82 -7.63 5.94 -4.79
N THR A 83 -6.95 5.83 -5.93
CA THR A 83 -5.88 4.85 -6.08
C THR A 83 -4.52 5.48 -6.37
N ILE A 84 -3.47 4.85 -5.87
CA ILE A 84 -2.08 5.21 -6.15
C ILE A 84 -1.35 3.96 -6.62
N GLN A 85 -0.89 3.98 -7.87
CA GLN A 85 -0.02 2.96 -8.40
C GLN A 85 1.43 3.25 -8.03
N VAL A 86 2.06 2.30 -7.35
CA VAL A 86 3.50 2.26 -7.13
C VAL A 86 4.08 1.25 -8.11
N ASN A 87 4.97 1.72 -8.98
CA ASN A 87 5.73 0.83 -9.85
C ASN A 87 6.91 0.27 -9.04
N THR A 88 6.88 -1.03 -8.76
CA THR A 88 7.92 -1.71 -7.97
C THR A 88 9.14 -2.12 -8.80
N GLY A 89 9.10 -1.95 -10.12
CA GLY A 89 10.17 -2.29 -11.05
C GLY A 89 10.48 -3.78 -11.03
N ARG A 90 11.53 -4.19 -10.30
CA ARG A 90 11.92 -5.61 -10.14
C ARG A 90 11.52 -6.19 -8.78
N GLU A 91 11.00 -5.38 -7.87
CA GLU A 91 10.55 -5.87 -6.57
C GLU A 91 9.16 -6.51 -6.71
N CYS A 92 9.01 -7.71 -6.14
CA CYS A 92 7.77 -8.49 -6.24
C CYS A 92 6.68 -8.02 -5.25
N ALA A 93 6.99 -7.11 -4.33
CA ALA A 93 6.09 -6.66 -3.27
C ALA A 93 6.37 -5.22 -2.86
N LEU A 94 5.38 -4.58 -2.23
CA LEU A 94 5.58 -3.30 -1.56
C LEU A 94 6.43 -3.50 -0.30
N ASN A 95 7.15 -2.44 0.07
CA ASN A 95 7.93 -2.38 1.30
C ASN A 95 7.62 -1.06 2.01
N SER A 96 8.11 -0.88 3.23
CA SER A 96 7.77 0.31 4.02
C SER A 96 8.33 1.60 3.42
N TYR A 97 9.42 1.54 2.65
CA TYR A 97 9.95 2.70 1.93
C TYR A 97 8.96 3.20 0.87
N HIS A 98 8.36 2.31 0.08
CA HIS A 98 7.32 2.68 -0.91
C HIS A 98 6.17 3.41 -0.23
N ILE A 99 5.66 2.88 0.87
CA ILE A 99 4.58 3.50 1.65
C ILE A 99 5.03 4.87 2.18
N SER A 100 6.24 4.98 2.73
CA SER A 100 6.76 6.28 3.20
C SER A 100 6.82 7.33 2.09
N GLN A 101 7.16 6.96 0.84
CA GLN A 101 7.16 7.90 -0.28
C GLN A 101 5.75 8.35 -0.64
N VAL A 102 4.77 7.45 -0.63
CA VAL A 102 3.37 7.81 -0.84
C VAL A 102 2.90 8.80 0.23
N LEU A 103 3.13 8.49 1.51
CA LEU A 103 2.66 9.32 2.63
C LEU A 103 3.30 10.72 2.65
N LYS A 104 4.53 10.87 2.16
CA LYS A 104 5.19 12.19 2.03
C LYS A 104 4.54 13.11 0.99
N ASN A 105 3.92 12.53 -0.03
CA ASN A 105 3.32 13.26 -1.14
C ASN A 105 1.79 13.33 -1.03
N LEU A 106 1.25 12.95 0.13
CA LEU A 106 -0.18 12.90 0.39
C LEU A 106 -0.52 13.83 1.55
N ASP A 107 -1.57 14.63 1.39
CA ASP A 107 -2.18 15.31 2.53
C ASP A 107 -3.13 14.34 3.25
N LEU A 108 -2.63 13.77 4.36
CA LEU A 108 -3.34 12.76 5.15
C LEU A 108 -4.58 13.30 5.87
N ASN A 109 -4.74 14.62 6.02
CA ASN A 109 -5.96 15.19 6.59
C ASN A 109 -7.20 14.94 5.72
N ASN A 110 -7.00 14.55 4.46
CA ASN A 110 -8.08 14.25 3.52
C ASN A 110 -8.57 12.81 3.60
N TYR A 111 -8.10 11.98 4.54
CA TYR A 111 -8.54 10.60 4.71
C TYR A 111 -8.99 10.38 6.16
N ASP A 112 -10.03 9.58 6.34
CA ASP A 112 -10.68 9.31 7.62
C ASP A 112 -10.75 7.80 7.92
N THR A 113 -11.46 7.45 8.99
CA THR A 113 -11.30 6.24 9.82
C THR A 113 -12.28 5.12 9.52
#